data_AF-Q0SJ15-F1
#
_entry.id   AF-Q0SJ15-F1
#
_cell.length_a   1.000
_cell.length_b   1.000
_cell.length_c   1.000
_cell.angle_alpha   90.00
_cell.angle_beta   90.00
_cell.angle_gamma   90.00
#
_symmetry.space_group_name_H-M   'P 1'
#
loop_
_entity.id
_entity.type
_entity.pdbx_description
1 polymer ?
#
loop_
_entity_poly.entity_id
_entity_poly.type
_entity_poly.pdbx_seq_one_letter_code
_entity_poly.pdbx_strand_id
1 'polypeptide(L)' 'MNTIEPPATEAVTTTATTFGSTADLTSALIRAATAHGQHETRTGAADPNWPDWYAAYMVAEQAGTEPPL' A
#
# COMPACT_ATOMS: atom_id res chain seq x y z
N MET A 1 10.73 -28.14 -37.77
CA MET A 1 10.33 -26.83 -37.22
C MET A 1 9.97 -27.02 -35.76
N ASN A 2 10.79 -26.53 -34.84
CA ASN A 2 10.42 -26.46 -33.42
C ASN A 2 10.53 -24.98 -33.04
N THR A 3 9.40 -24.30 -32.94
CA THR A 3 9.35 -22.92 -32.48
C THR A 3 9.60 -22.93 -30.98
N ILE A 4 10.73 -22.38 -30.56
CA ILE A 4 11.01 -22.13 -29.15
C ILE A 4 10.35 -20.78 -28.86
N GLU A 5 9.18 -20.78 -28.21
CA GLU A 5 8.61 -19.54 -27.67
C GLU A 5 9.57 -18.98 -26.61
N PRO A 6 9.89 -17.68 -26.63
CA PRO A 6 10.65 -17.07 -25.54
C PRO A 6 9.86 -17.24 -24.23
N PRO A 7 10.53 -17.37 -23.07
CA PRO A 7 9.81 -17.43 -21.81
C PRO A 7 8.95 -16.16 -21.73
N ALA A 8 7.64 -16.32 -21.58
CA ALA A 8 6.74 -15.21 -21.31
C ALA A 8 7.29 -14.52 -20.06
N THR A 9 7.86 -13.32 -20.25
CA THR A 9 8.16 -12.41 -19.15
C THR A 9 6.85 -12.28 -18.39
N GLU A 10 6.78 -12.81 -17.16
CA GLU A 10 5.63 -12.59 -16.31
C GLU A 10 5.44 -11.08 -16.22
N ALA A 11 4.39 -10.57 -16.87
CA ALA A 11 4.09 -9.16 -16.84
C ALA A 11 3.79 -8.82 -15.38
N VAL A 12 4.70 -8.07 -14.74
CA VAL A 12 4.43 -7.50 -13.42
C VAL A 12 3.18 -6.65 -13.57
N THR A 13 2.07 -7.10 -12.98
CA THR A 13 0.82 -6.34 -13.00
C THR A 13 0.96 -5.21 -11.99
N THR A 14 1.23 -4.00 -12.47
CA THR A 14 1.22 -2.80 -11.64
C THR A 14 -0.22 -2.42 -11.33
N THR A 15 -0.63 -2.50 -10.06
CA THR A 15 -1.91 -1.94 -9.60
C THR A 15 -1.71 -0.47 -9.24
N ALA A 16 -2.41 0.44 -9.94
CA ALA A 16 -2.36 1.86 -9.61
C ALA A 16 -3.22 2.17 -8.37
N THR A 17 -2.68 2.96 -7.46
CA THR A 17 -3.41 3.57 -6.32
C THR A 17 -3.72 5.00 -6.68
N THR A 18 -5.00 5.35 -6.84
CA THR A 18 -5.44 6.67 -7.35
C THR A 18 -6.46 7.31 -6.43
N PHE A 19 -6.38 8.63 -6.24
CA PHE A 19 -7.37 9.41 -5.48
C PHE A 19 -8.04 10.42 -6.41
N GLY A 20 -9.36 10.59 -6.28
CA GLY A 20 -10.15 11.46 -7.15
C GLY A 20 -9.87 12.96 -6.96
N SER A 21 -9.31 13.34 -5.80
CA SER A 21 -8.96 14.72 -5.48
C SER A 21 -7.89 14.80 -4.39
N THR A 22 -7.32 15.99 -4.21
CA THR A 22 -6.44 16.29 -3.07
C THR A 22 -7.16 16.12 -1.73
N ALA A 23 -8.47 16.39 -1.67
CA ALA A 23 -9.26 16.22 -0.45
C ALA A 23 -9.42 14.73 -0.09
N ASP A 24 -9.61 13.87 -1.09
CA ASP A 24 -9.66 12.41 -0.89
C ASP A 24 -8.31 11.87 -0.42
N LEU A 25 -7.22 12.33 -1.04
CA LEU A 25 -5.86 11.98 -0.63
C LEU A 25 -5.57 12.43 0.80
N THR A 26 -5.93 13.67 1.14
CA THR A 26 -5.74 14.21 2.51
C THR A 26 -6.51 13.38 3.52
N SER A 27 -7.75 13.01 3.20
CA SER A 27 -8.57 12.17 4.08
C SER A 27 -7.97 10.78 4.26
N ALA A 28 -7.37 10.19 3.22
CA ALA A 28 -6.67 8.92 3.31
C ALA A 28 -5.41 9.00 4.19
N LEU A 29 -4.62 10.07 4.06
CA LEU A 29 -3.44 10.30 4.90
C LEU A 29 -3.81 10.45 6.39
N ILE A 30 -4.93 11.11 6.71
CA ILE A 30 -5.42 11.23 8.09
C ILE A 30 -5.83 9.87 8.66
N ARG A 31 -6.48 9.02 7.86
CA ARG A 31 -6.82 7.65 8.28
C ARG A 31 -5.57 6.81 8.48
N ALA A 32 -4.59 6.89 7.57
CA ALA A 32 -3.30 6.24 7.71
C ALA A 32 -2.59 6.67 9.01
N ALA A 33 -2.59 7.97 9.34
CA ALA A 33 -2.03 8.47 10.59
C ALA A 33 -2.72 7.91 11.85
N THR A 34 -4.05 7.84 11.81
CA THR A 34 -4.83 7.27 12.92
C THR A 34 -4.53 5.79 13.10
N ALA A 35 -4.45 5.03 12.01
CA ALA A 35 -4.14 3.60 12.03
C ALA A 35 -2.68 3.32 12.44
N HIS A 36 -1.74 4.16 12.02
CA HIS A 36 -0.32 4.05 12.36
C HIS A 36 -0.08 4.25 13.86
N GLY A 37 -0.77 5.21 14.50
CA GLY A 37 -0.70 5.35 15.96
C GLY A 37 -1.18 4.11 16.72
N GLN A 38 -2.15 3.36 16.16
CA GLN A 38 -2.58 2.07 16.72
C GLN A 38 -1.53 0.98 16.48
N HIS A 39 -0.88 0.98 15.31
CA HIS A 39 0.23 0.08 15.01
C HIS A 39 1.38 0.29 16.00
N GLU A 40 1.84 1.53 16.21
CA GLU A 40 2.90 1.86 17.18
C GLU A 40 2.51 1.46 18.61
N THR A 41 1.24 1.61 18.97
CA THR A 41 0.73 1.13 20.27
C THR A 41 0.80 -0.39 20.38
N ARG A 42 0.48 -1.13 19.30
CA ARG A 42 0.55 -2.59 19.25
C ARG A 42 1.99 -3.10 19.27
N THR A 43 2.90 -2.44 18.57
CA THR A 43 4.32 -2.82 18.51
C THR A 43 5.11 -2.34 19.72
N GLY A 44 4.61 -1.34 20.44
CA GLY A 44 5.27 -0.74 21.59
C GLY A 44 6.47 0.14 21.24
N ALA A 45 6.63 0.48 19.96
CA ALA A 45 7.74 1.27 19.46
C ALA A 45 7.27 2.21 18.34
N ALA A 46 7.88 3.39 18.29
CA ALA A 46 7.72 4.29 17.15
C ALA A 46 8.30 3.63 15.89
N ASP A 47 7.61 3.79 14.77
CA ASP A 47 8.05 3.24 13.49
C ASP A 47 8.86 4.29 12.71
N PRO A 48 10.18 4.10 12.57
CA PRO A 48 11.03 5.04 11.84
C PRO A 48 10.75 5.05 10.34
N ASN A 49 10.08 4.02 9.80
CA ASN A 49 9.75 3.86 8.39
C ASN A 49 8.27 4.16 8.12
N TRP A 50 7.69 5.08 8.89
CA TRP A 50 6.30 5.53 8.73
C TRP A 50 5.86 5.84 7.28
N PRO A 51 6.71 6.36 6.35
CA PRO A 51 6.24 6.61 4.98
C PRO A 51 5.92 5.32 4.22
N ASP A 52 6.71 4.27 4.44
CA ASP A 52 6.51 2.96 3.81
C ASP A 52 5.23 2.30 4.35
N TRP A 53 5.03 2.38 5.66
CA TRP A 53 3.80 1.89 6.30
C TRP A 53 2.56 2.63 5.78
N TYR A 54 2.62 3.96 5.63
CA TYR A 54 1.52 4.75 5.06
C TYR A 54 1.19 4.32 3.64
N ALA A 55 2.21 4.14 2.79
CA ALA A 55 1.99 3.69 1.42
C ALA A 55 1.32 2.31 1.39
N ALA A 56 1.81 1.36 2.18
CA ALA A 56 1.23 0.03 2.28
C ALA A 56 -0.22 0.06 2.82
N TYR A 57 -0.49 0.87 3.84
CA TYR A 57 -1.84 1.08 4.38
C TYR A 57 -2.78 1.66 3.32
N MET A 58 -2.37 2.70 2.60
CA MET A 58 -3.22 3.35 1.60
C MET A 58 -3.55 2.42 0.42
N VAL A 59 -2.60 1.55 0.03
CA VAL A 59 -2.85 0.50 -0.96
C VAL A 59 -3.84 -0.54 -0.42
N ALA A 60 -3.61 -1.02 0.80
CA ALA A 60 -4.47 -2.01 1.45
C ALA A 60 -5.91 -1.49 1.64
N GLU A 61 -6.06 -0.23 2.05
CA GLU A 61 -7.34 0.42 2.24
C GLU A 61 -8.14 0.51 0.92
N GLN A 62 -7.48 0.87 -0.20
CA GLN A 62 -8.14 0.88 -1.51
C GLN A 62 -8.49 -0.52 -2.01
N ALA A 63 -7.67 -1.52 -1.68
CA ALA A 63 -7.92 -2.92 -2.01
C ALA A 63 -8.95 -3.59 -1.08
N GLY A 64 -9.34 -2.93 0.02
CA GLY A 64 -10.21 -3.50 1.05
C GLY A 64 -9.56 -4.66 1.82
N THR A 65 -8.22 -4.69 1.89
CA THR A 65 -7.45 -5.71 2.60
C THR A 65 -7.01 -5.24 3.98
N GLU A 66 -6.49 -6.17 4.79
CA GLU A 66 -6.00 -5.84 6.12
C GLU A 66 -4.81 -4.86 6.09
N PRO A 67 -4.75 -3.93 7.06
CA PRO A 67 -3.64 -2.99 7.18
C PRO A 67 -2.34 -3.69 7.60
N PRO A 68 -1.17 -3.06 7.37
CA PRO A 68 0.11 -3.67 7.72
C PRO A 68 0.22 -3.94 9.23
N LEU A 69 0.96 -5.00 9.57
CA LEU A 69 1.19 -5.42 10.95
C LEU A 69 2.11 -4.47 11.69
#